data_AF-A0A3N5YIC2-F1
#
_entry.id   AF-A0A3N5YIC2-F1
#
_cell.length_a   1.000
_cell.length_b   1.000
_cell.length_c   1.000
_cell.angle_alpha   90.00
_cell.angle_beta   90.00
_cell.angle_gamma   90.00
#
_symmetry.space_group_name_H-M   'P 1'
#
loop_
_entity.id
_entity.type
_entity.pdbx_description
1 polymer ?
#
loop_
_entity_poly.entity_id
_entity_poly.type
_entity_poly.pdbx_seq_one_letter_code
_entity_poly.pdbx_strand_id
1 'polypeptide(L)'
;MRRHAIIATILAVLAVPAIGLLSAQDMPKLPADITLPRAADSPGPVVFSHQTHTAVQAKVDCTVCHPKLAPIVKTKATRRDPITHAKMEKGLSCGSCHNGKAAHGFEDCSSCHKG
;
A
#
# COMPACT_ATOMS: atom_id res chain seq x y z
N MET A 1 20.63 -27.42 68.47
CA MET A 1 20.69 -26.01 68.03
C MET A 1 22.03 -25.74 67.36
N ARG A 2 22.11 -25.81 66.02
CA ARG A 2 23.22 -25.29 65.20
C ARG A 2 22.79 -25.24 63.72
N ARG A 3 22.37 -24.04 63.31
CA ARG A 3 22.72 -23.31 62.06
C ARG A 3 22.31 -23.93 60.71
N HIS A 4 21.39 -23.23 60.06
CA HIS A 4 21.02 -23.33 58.66
C HIS A 4 22.22 -23.19 57.70
N ALA A 5 22.24 -24.02 56.65
CA ALA A 5 22.90 -23.79 55.36
C ALA A 5 22.12 -24.61 54.32
N ILE A 6 21.07 -24.05 53.73
CA ILE A 6 21.09 -23.45 52.38
C ILE A 6 21.83 -24.37 51.39
N ILE A 7 21.10 -25.28 50.75
CA ILE A 7 21.55 -25.94 49.51
C ILE A 7 20.73 -25.34 48.37
N ALA A 8 21.47 -24.77 47.44
CA ALA A 8 21.04 -23.94 46.34
C ALA A 8 20.15 -24.67 45.32
N THR A 9 19.08 -23.97 44.97
CA THR A 9 18.48 -23.84 43.63
C THR A 9 19.30 -24.36 42.44
N ILE A 10 18.69 -25.20 41.60
CA ILE A 10 18.83 -25.15 40.14
C ILE A 10 17.44 -25.40 39.52
N LEU A 11 16.60 -24.37 39.50
CA LEU A 11 15.46 -24.31 38.59
C LEU A 11 16.01 -23.73 37.29
N ALA A 12 16.25 -24.58 36.30
CA ALA A 12 16.60 -24.17 34.95
C ALA A 12 15.41 -23.40 34.37
N VAL A 13 15.44 -22.07 34.50
CA VAL A 13 14.56 -21.17 33.76
C VAL A 13 14.98 -21.31 32.30
N LEU A 14 14.22 -22.10 31.54
CA LEU A 14 14.23 -22.06 30.09
C LEU A 14 13.79 -20.66 29.67
N ALA A 15 14.76 -19.76 29.52
CA ALA A 15 14.57 -18.49 28.86
C ALA A 15 14.22 -18.80 27.40
N VAL A 16 12.93 -18.90 27.10
CA VAL A 16 12.42 -18.81 25.73
C VAL A 16 12.79 -17.40 25.27
N PRO A 17 13.70 -17.22 24.30
CA PRO A 17 13.93 -15.89 23.78
C PRO A 17 12.65 -15.54 23.02
N ALA A 18 11.94 -14.52 23.50
CA ALA A 18 10.82 -13.90 22.81
C ALA A 18 11.33 -13.20 21.54
N ILE A 19 11.74 -13.98 20.54
CA ILE A 19 12.07 -13.50 19.21
C ILE A 19 10.73 -13.47 18.45
N GLY A 20 10.12 -12.30 18.38
CA GLY A 20 8.96 -12.13 17.50
C GLY A 20 7.94 -11.05 17.83
N LEU A 21 8.29 -10.01 18.57
CA LEU A 21 7.56 -8.73 18.44
C LEU A 21 8.34 -7.87 17.45
N LEU A 22 8.25 -8.23 16.16
CA LEU A 22 8.67 -7.31 15.11
C LEU A 22 7.57 -6.26 15.01
N SER A 23 7.83 -5.12 15.65
CA SER A 23 6.99 -3.95 15.70
C SER A 23 6.48 -3.55 14.32
N ALA A 24 5.16 -3.37 14.19
CA ALA A 24 4.49 -2.80 13.01
C ALA A 24 4.81 -1.31 12.78
N GLN A 25 5.97 -0.83 13.21
CA GLN A 25 6.23 0.60 13.46
C GLN A 25 6.93 1.35 12.31
N ASP A 26 7.38 0.66 11.26
CA ASP A 26 8.16 1.29 10.18
C ASP A 26 7.47 1.29 8.80
N MET A 27 6.14 1.35 8.75
CA MET A 27 5.46 1.66 7.49
C MET A 27 5.64 3.15 7.18
N PRO A 28 6.22 3.53 6.02
CA PRO A 28 6.28 4.93 5.60
C PRO A 28 4.88 5.54 5.71
N LYS A 29 4.76 6.70 6.36
CA LYS A 29 3.47 7.42 6.40
C LYS A 29 3.02 7.66 4.98
N LEU A 30 1.98 6.93 4.57
CA LEU A 30 1.40 7.07 3.25
C LEU A 30 0.83 8.48 3.10
N PRO A 31 0.96 9.10 1.91
CA PRO A 31 0.26 10.33 1.64
C PRO A 31 -1.25 10.16 1.83
N ALA A 32 -1.92 11.24 2.20
CA ALA A 32 -3.38 11.29 2.22
C ALA A 32 -3.97 10.95 0.85
N ASP A 33 -5.25 10.61 0.85
CA ASP A 33 -6.00 10.34 -0.37
C ASP A 33 -5.94 11.53 -1.34
N ILE A 34 -5.79 11.21 -2.63
CA ILE A 34 -5.55 12.19 -3.69
C ILE A 34 -6.77 12.23 -4.59
N THR A 35 -7.47 13.36 -4.59
CA THR A 35 -8.48 13.64 -5.61
C THR A 35 -7.79 13.96 -6.94
N LEU A 36 -8.06 13.15 -7.95
CA LEU A 36 -7.50 13.34 -9.28
C LEU A 36 -8.21 14.51 -9.99
N PRO A 37 -7.49 15.30 -10.81
CA PRO A 37 -8.11 16.30 -11.66
C PRO A 37 -9.19 15.66 -12.53
N ARG A 38 -10.40 16.21 -12.45
CA ARG A 38 -11.55 15.72 -13.22
C ARG A 38 -11.44 16.21 -14.66
N ALA A 39 -11.38 15.28 -15.61
CA ALA A 39 -11.53 15.60 -17.01
C ALA A 39 -13.00 15.94 -17.33
N ALA A 40 -13.24 16.75 -18.37
CA ALA A 40 -14.59 17.24 -18.69
C ALA A 40 -15.58 16.10 -19.01
N ASP A 41 -15.09 15.01 -19.57
CA ASP A 41 -15.81 13.80 -19.92
C ASP A 41 -15.90 12.77 -18.76
N SER A 42 -15.32 13.08 -17.59
CA SER A 42 -15.36 12.17 -16.44
C SER A 42 -16.73 12.19 -15.75
N PRO A 43 -17.39 11.03 -15.55
CA PRO A 43 -18.69 10.93 -14.89
C PRO A 43 -18.73 11.55 -13.49
N GLY A 44 -17.61 11.50 -12.77
CA GLY A 44 -17.45 12.11 -11.45
C GLY A 44 -15.97 12.30 -11.08
N PRO A 45 -15.68 12.91 -9.91
CA PRO A 45 -14.33 12.91 -9.37
C PRO A 45 -13.88 11.48 -9.05
N VAL A 46 -12.55 11.27 -9.01
CA VAL A 46 -11.94 10.00 -8.61
C VAL A 46 -10.94 10.28 -7.51
N VAL A 47 -11.02 9.51 -6.44
CA VAL A 47 -10.08 9.57 -5.32
C VAL A 47 -9.17 8.35 -5.36
N PHE A 48 -7.87 8.58 -5.39
CA PHE A 48 -6.86 7.54 -5.26
C PHE A 48 -6.43 7.44 -3.80
N SER A 49 -6.48 6.23 -3.23
CA SER A 49 -6.02 5.95 -1.87
C SER A 49 -4.79 5.05 -1.88
N HIS A 50 -3.69 5.51 -1.28
CA HIS A 50 -2.52 4.65 -1.09
C HIS A 50 -2.87 3.47 -0.19
N GLN A 51 -3.68 3.69 0.85
CA GLN A 51 -4.03 2.66 1.82
C GLN A 51 -4.66 1.44 1.15
N THR A 52 -5.62 1.65 0.25
CA THR A 52 -6.28 0.54 -0.46
C THR A 52 -5.36 -0.17 -1.45
N HIS A 53 -4.42 0.55 -2.07
CA HIS A 53 -3.50 -0.01 -3.06
C HIS A 53 -2.28 -0.71 -2.44
N THR A 54 -1.87 -0.32 -1.23
CA THR A 54 -0.78 -0.98 -0.51
C THR A 54 -1.28 -2.12 0.38
N ALA A 55 -2.52 -2.06 0.87
CA ALA A 55 -3.09 -3.10 1.73
C ALA A 55 -3.27 -4.47 1.05
N VAL A 56 -3.33 -4.50 -0.29
CA VAL A 56 -3.42 -5.75 -1.06
C VAL A 56 -2.08 -6.46 -1.21
N GLN A 57 -0.97 -5.85 -0.78
CA GLN A 57 0.38 -6.40 -0.92
C GLN A 57 0.85 -6.98 0.41
N ALA A 58 1.48 -8.16 0.38
CA ALA A 58 2.09 -8.77 1.57
C ALA A 58 3.25 -7.91 2.15
N LYS A 59 3.92 -7.16 1.27
CA LYS A 59 4.93 -6.14 1.59
C LYS A 59 4.72 -4.96 0.67
N VAL A 60 4.74 -3.75 1.23
CA VAL A 60 4.57 -2.52 0.44
C VAL A 60 5.76 -2.33 -0.49
N ASP A 61 5.50 -2.39 -1.79
CA ASP A 61 6.47 -2.06 -2.84
C ASP A 61 6.02 -0.81 -3.61
N CYS A 62 6.63 0.32 -3.26
CA CYS A 62 6.36 1.61 -3.88
C CYS A 62 6.73 1.65 -5.38
N THR A 63 7.62 0.76 -5.82
CA THR A 63 8.17 0.77 -7.19
C THR A 63 7.20 0.22 -8.22
N VAL A 64 6.17 -0.52 -7.78
CA VAL A 64 5.06 -0.98 -8.63
C VAL A 64 4.38 0.20 -9.32
N CYS A 65 4.23 1.32 -8.61
CA CYS A 65 3.59 2.53 -9.13
C CYS A 65 4.59 3.62 -9.54
N HIS A 66 5.66 3.79 -8.75
CA HIS A 66 6.60 4.89 -8.90
C HIS A 66 7.92 4.46 -9.55
N PRO A 67 8.48 5.25 -10.48
CA PRO A 67 7.95 6.52 -11.02
C PRO A 67 7.03 6.34 -12.23
N LYS A 68 6.94 5.12 -12.79
CA LYS A 68 6.42 4.86 -14.14
C LYS A 68 4.93 5.24 -14.30
N LEU A 69 4.07 4.82 -13.37
CA LEU A 69 2.63 5.02 -13.46
C LEU A 69 2.17 6.32 -12.77
N ALA A 70 2.84 6.68 -11.67
CA ALA A 70 2.47 7.81 -10.84
C ALA A 70 3.70 8.62 -10.41
N PRO A 71 4.41 9.32 -11.28
CA PRO A 71 5.64 10.02 -10.91
C PRO A 71 5.42 10.99 -9.73
N ILE A 72 6.27 10.89 -8.69
CA ILE A 72 6.19 11.70 -7.46
C ILE A 72 6.68 13.12 -7.74
N VAL A 73 7.79 13.24 -8.46
CA VAL A 73 8.35 14.52 -8.87
C VAL A 73 7.73 14.92 -10.21
N LYS A 74 7.12 16.10 -10.27
CA LYS A 74 6.54 16.64 -11.51
C LYS A 74 7.55 17.52 -12.23
N THR A 75 8.26 16.97 -13.19
CA THR A 75 9.12 17.70 -14.14
C THR A 75 8.52 17.61 -15.55
N LYS A 76 9.06 18.34 -16.54
CA LYS A 76 8.66 18.14 -17.94
C LYS A 76 8.90 16.69 -18.41
N ALA A 77 9.98 16.07 -17.97
CA ALA A 77 10.37 14.69 -18.34
C ALA A 77 9.59 13.61 -17.56
N THR A 78 9.01 13.95 -16.42
CA THR A 78 8.29 13.03 -15.53
C THR A 78 6.82 13.40 -15.41
N ARG A 79 6.26 14.15 -16.37
CA ARG A 79 4.81 14.36 -16.41
C ARG A 79 4.13 13.02 -16.64
N ARG A 80 3.18 12.69 -15.78
CA ARG A 80 2.26 11.59 -16.02
C ARG A 80 1.44 11.92 -17.26
N ASP A 81 1.22 10.91 -18.07
CA ASP A 81 0.23 10.95 -19.15
C ASP A 81 -1.16 11.36 -18.64
N PRO A 82 -2.00 11.98 -19.48
CA PRO A 82 -3.40 12.17 -19.16
C PRO A 82 -4.04 10.84 -18.78
N ILE A 83 -4.77 10.81 -17.66
CA ILE A 83 -5.58 9.65 -17.28
C ILE A 83 -6.89 9.77 -18.04
N THR A 84 -7.08 8.91 -19.03
CA THR A 84 -8.34 8.82 -19.80
C THR A 84 -8.77 7.37 -19.89
N HIS A 85 -10.08 7.13 -20.00
CA HIS A 85 -10.62 5.77 -20.09
C HIS A 85 -10.03 4.99 -21.28
N ALA A 86 -9.93 5.63 -22.44
CA ALA A 86 -9.31 5.04 -23.63
C ALA A 86 -7.84 4.65 -23.45
N LYS A 87 -7.08 5.31 -22.56
CA LYS A 87 -5.72 4.88 -22.20
C LYS A 87 -5.72 3.75 -21.18
N MET A 88 -6.67 3.76 -20.24
CA MET A 88 -6.84 2.68 -19.28
C MET A 88 -7.18 1.35 -19.96
N GLU A 89 -8.06 1.36 -20.96
CA GLU A 89 -8.38 0.18 -21.79
C GLU A 89 -7.16 -0.37 -22.54
N LYS A 90 -6.16 0.46 -22.80
CA LYS A 90 -4.87 0.07 -23.41
C LYS A 90 -3.83 -0.39 -22.38
N GLY A 91 -4.23 -0.58 -21.13
CA GLY A 91 -3.34 -1.05 -20.06
C GLY A 91 -2.45 0.03 -19.45
N LEU A 92 -2.77 1.31 -19.63
CA LEU A 92 -2.00 2.43 -19.06
C LEU A 92 -2.66 2.97 -17.78
N SER A 93 -1.87 3.63 -16.94
CA SER A 93 -2.33 4.23 -15.68
C SER A 93 -3.06 3.20 -14.81
N CYS A 94 -4.34 3.43 -14.47
CA CYS A 94 -5.13 2.51 -13.64
C CYS A 94 -5.30 1.14 -14.32
N GLY A 95 -5.41 1.11 -15.65
CA GLY A 95 -5.59 -0.11 -16.44
C GLY A 95 -4.37 -1.02 -16.51
N SER A 96 -3.21 -0.57 -16.04
CA SER A 96 -2.06 -1.47 -15.86
C SER A 96 -2.37 -2.61 -14.87
N CYS A 97 -3.27 -2.37 -13.91
CA CYS A 97 -3.74 -3.37 -12.95
C CYS A 97 -5.25 -3.64 -13.05
N HIS A 98 -6.08 -2.61 -13.23
CA HIS A 98 -7.53 -2.72 -13.39
C HIS A 98 -7.90 -3.21 -14.79
N ASN A 99 -7.60 -4.48 -15.05
CA ASN A 99 -7.74 -5.13 -16.36
C ASN A 99 -8.61 -6.40 -16.29
N GLY A 100 -9.33 -6.59 -15.19
CA GLY A 100 -10.14 -7.78 -14.93
C GLY A 100 -9.34 -9.03 -14.55
N LYS A 101 -8.01 -8.94 -14.48
CA LYS A 101 -7.13 -10.06 -14.09
C LYS A 101 -6.38 -9.78 -12.79
N ALA A 102 -5.64 -8.68 -12.73
CA ALA A 102 -4.84 -8.31 -11.56
C ALA A 102 -5.68 -7.54 -10.51
N ALA A 103 -6.65 -6.77 -10.97
CA ALA A 103 -7.67 -6.10 -10.18
C ALA A 103 -8.98 -6.05 -10.97
N HIS A 104 -10.06 -5.58 -10.34
CA HIS A 104 -11.35 -5.40 -11.01
C HIS A 104 -11.20 -4.54 -12.27
N GLY A 105 -11.99 -4.85 -13.30
CA GLY A 105 -12.03 -4.07 -14.53
C GLY A 105 -12.84 -2.77 -14.37
N PHE A 106 -13.32 -2.24 -15.49
CA PHE A 106 -14.04 -0.97 -15.58
C PHE A 106 -15.56 -1.12 -15.73
N GLU A 107 -16.09 -2.31 -15.44
CA GLU A 107 -17.51 -2.62 -15.61
C GLU A 107 -18.39 -1.90 -14.58
N ASP A 108 -17.84 -1.60 -13.41
CA ASP A 108 -18.50 -0.81 -12.36
C ASP A 108 -17.87 0.57 -12.23
N CYS A 109 -18.52 1.56 -12.85
CA CYS A 109 -18.10 2.97 -12.81
C CYS A 109 -18.05 3.53 -11.37
N SER A 110 -18.93 3.05 -10.49
CA SER A 110 -19.08 3.57 -9.13
C SER A 110 -17.93 3.15 -8.21
N SER A 111 -17.19 2.11 -8.59
CA SER A 111 -15.98 1.69 -7.88
C SER A 111 -14.90 2.78 -7.86
N CYS A 112 -14.85 3.64 -8.88
CA CYS A 112 -13.88 4.74 -8.98
C CYS A 112 -14.51 6.13 -8.88
N HIS A 113 -15.65 6.35 -9.54
CA HIS A 113 -16.32 7.66 -9.61
C HIS A 113 -17.25 7.89 -8.42
N LYS A 114 -16.68 7.87 -7.22
CA LYS A 114 -17.39 8.12 -5.96
C LYS A 114 -17.44 9.64 -5.75
N GLY A 115 -18.59 10.22 -6.12
CA GLY A 115 -18.94 11.63 -5.91
C GLY A 115 -20.16 11.75 -5.04
#